data_AF-A0A379PKL9-F1
#
_entry.id   AF-A0A379PKL9-F1
#
_cell.length_a   1.000
_cell.length_b   1.000
_cell.length_c   1.000
_cell.angle_alpha   90.00
_cell.angle_beta   90.00
_cell.angle_gamma   90.00
#
_symmetry.space_group_name_H-M   'P 1'
#
loop_
_entity.id
_entity.type
_entity.pdbx_description
1 polymer ?
#
loop_
_entity_poly.entity_id
_entity_poly.type
_entity_poly.pdbx_seq_one_letter_code
_entity_poly.pdbx_strand_id
1 'polypeptide(L)'
;MAGWDTEDADDPDDGSTPPWATRRSGPHPPAAAPDPARLLLPLARVEDLVSRLDARAGAASGAVREGLVARLALAEASSWLTQAGLPSHPHDLGLRAAGLTGSWSAASDLHRLERAMPATWGGHDGEMGTVAAEYPVEQALALARLLTRLPVFRGDPLDDADRLAAALRSLGDSAWPAATASPSAAIPDFATWRRGWLRMGQGMPALLAAAQAAARWLREAGEGDIARPEPQQAIFLAAVLLKRRQRLAQVCTARGW
;
A
#
# COMPACT_ATOMS: atom_id res chain seq x y z
N MET A 1 39.16 48.78 -7.59
CA MET A 1 37.98 48.10 -8.15
C MET A 1 38.40 46.70 -8.59
N ALA A 2 38.11 45.73 -7.74
CA ALA A 2 38.20 44.28 -7.96
C ALA A 2 36.95 43.74 -7.22
N GLY A 3 36.00 43.06 -7.86
CA GLY A 3 36.20 41.78 -8.53
C GLY A 3 36.13 40.70 -7.45
N TRP A 4 34.92 40.37 -6.99
CA TRP A 4 34.68 39.23 -6.11
C TRP A 4 33.71 38.30 -6.82
N ASP A 5 34.30 37.20 -7.24
CA ASP A 5 33.71 36.08 -7.94
C ASP A 5 32.75 35.30 -7.05
N THR A 6 31.82 34.68 -7.75
CA THR A 6 31.00 33.51 -7.42
C THR A 6 31.74 32.49 -6.55
N GLU A 7 31.17 32.13 -5.40
CA GLU A 7 31.35 30.80 -4.82
C GLU A 7 29.96 30.15 -4.75
N ASP A 8 29.68 29.37 -5.80
CA ASP A 8 28.67 28.32 -5.81
C ASP A 8 28.97 27.36 -4.65
N ALA A 9 28.12 27.36 -3.64
CA ALA A 9 28.06 26.29 -2.67
C ALA A 9 27.41 25.07 -3.35
N ASP A 10 28.23 24.31 -4.07
CA ASP A 10 27.92 22.92 -4.42
C ASP A 10 27.70 22.14 -3.12
N ASP A 11 26.43 21.89 -2.79
CA ASP A 11 26.02 20.98 -1.73
C ASP A 11 26.36 19.55 -2.20
N PRO A 12 27.31 18.83 -1.57
CA PRO A 12 27.60 17.47 -1.95
C PRO A 12 26.42 16.60 -1.54
N ASP A 13 25.69 16.12 -2.55
CA ASP A 13 24.69 15.04 -2.43
C ASP A 13 25.36 13.82 -1.78
N ASP A 14 25.26 13.76 -0.45
CA ASP A 14 25.64 12.62 0.36
C ASP A 14 24.71 11.45 -0.01
N GLY A 15 25.25 10.55 -0.84
CA GLY A 15 24.64 9.29 -1.23
C GLY A 15 24.31 8.31 -0.10
N SER A 16 24.21 8.76 1.16
CA SER A 16 23.75 7.97 2.31
C SER A 16 22.23 7.88 2.43
N THR A 17 21.44 8.68 1.70
CA THR A 17 19.98 8.64 1.84
C THR A 17 19.45 7.30 1.32
N PRO A 18 18.93 6.40 2.18
CA PRO A 18 18.46 5.10 1.74
C PRO A 18 17.31 5.26 0.72
N PRO A 19 17.13 4.33 -0.24
CA PRO A 19 16.11 4.45 -1.28
C PRO A 19 14.67 4.51 -0.74
N TRP A 20 14.45 4.16 0.53
CA TRP A 20 13.17 4.30 1.23
C TRP A 20 12.95 5.68 1.87
N ALA A 21 14.02 6.45 2.13
CA ALA A 21 13.96 7.78 2.74
C ALA A 21 13.96 8.94 1.71
N THR A 22 14.25 8.66 0.42
CA THR A 22 14.34 9.68 -0.63
C THR A 22 12.98 10.17 -1.17
N ARG A 23 11.87 9.50 -0.85
CA ARG A 23 10.53 9.99 -1.23
C ARG A 23 10.06 11.04 -0.22
N ARG A 24 10.61 12.25 -0.33
CA ARG A 24 10.03 13.42 0.34
C ARG A 24 8.63 13.67 -0.23
N SER A 25 7.61 13.55 0.61
CA SER A 25 6.24 13.98 0.32
C SER A 25 6.19 15.51 0.31
N GLY A 26 6.66 16.13 -0.77
CA GLY A 26 6.32 17.51 -1.08
C GLY A 26 4.93 17.59 -1.71
N PRO A 27 4.17 18.68 -1.55
CA PRO A 27 2.94 18.90 -2.30
C PRO A 27 3.30 19.03 -3.79
N HIS A 28 3.24 17.90 -4.50
CA HIS A 28 3.40 17.90 -5.94
C HIS A 28 2.09 18.42 -6.54
N PRO A 29 2.11 19.48 -7.36
CA PRO A 29 0.95 19.83 -8.16
C PRO A 29 0.57 18.60 -9.01
N PRO A 30 -0.72 18.34 -9.26
CA PRO A 30 -1.13 17.20 -10.07
C PRO A 30 -0.50 17.36 -11.45
N ALA A 31 0.55 16.58 -11.71
CA ALA A 31 1.16 16.53 -13.02
C ALA A 31 0.08 16.10 -14.02
N ALA A 32 0.02 16.79 -15.16
CA ALA A 32 -0.86 16.40 -16.25
C ALA A 32 -0.68 14.89 -16.51
N ALA A 33 -1.80 14.16 -16.62
CA ALA A 33 -1.75 12.71 -16.79
C ALA A 33 -0.81 12.38 -17.96
N PRO A 34 0.25 11.58 -17.73
CA PRO A 34 1.20 11.27 -18.78
C PRO A 34 0.49 10.60 -19.95
N ASP A 35 0.89 10.94 -21.17
CA ASP A 35 0.38 10.33 -22.39
C ASP A 35 0.43 8.79 -22.27
N PRO A 36 -0.72 8.09 -22.35
CA PRO A 36 -0.79 6.64 -22.21
C PRO A 36 0.16 5.89 -23.14
N ALA A 37 0.44 6.43 -24.33
CA ALA A 37 1.37 5.83 -25.28
C ALA A 37 2.81 5.80 -24.74
N ARG A 38 3.21 6.80 -23.93
CA ARG A 38 4.53 6.88 -23.29
C ARG A 38 4.68 5.90 -22.13
N LEU A 39 3.58 5.39 -21.59
CA LEU A 39 3.59 4.41 -20.49
C LEU A 39 3.70 2.96 -20.98
N LEU A 40 3.45 2.68 -22.27
CA LEU A 40 3.41 1.30 -22.77
C LEU A 40 4.74 0.54 -22.58
N LEU A 41 5.87 1.17 -22.94
CA LEU A 41 7.19 0.54 -22.81
C LEU A 41 7.60 0.34 -21.32
N PRO A 42 7.49 1.36 -20.44
CA PRO A 42 7.69 1.15 -19.01
C PRO A 42 6.78 0.06 -18.42
N LEU A 43 5.48 0.08 -18.74
CA LEU A 43 4.53 -0.92 -18.24
C LEU A 43 4.86 -2.33 -18.71
N ALA A 44 5.27 -2.51 -19.97
CA ALA A 44 5.70 -3.81 -20.49
C ALA A 44 6.94 -4.34 -19.74
N ARG A 45 7.91 -3.47 -19.42
CA ARG A 45 9.09 -3.84 -18.62
C ARG A 45 8.70 -4.24 -17.20
N VAL A 46 7.78 -3.50 -16.56
CA VAL A 46 7.30 -3.84 -15.22
C VAL A 46 6.53 -5.16 -15.23
N GLU A 47 5.68 -5.41 -16.24
CA GLU A 47 4.98 -6.70 -16.41
C GLU A 47 5.95 -7.89 -16.57
N ASP A 48 7.05 -7.72 -17.33
CA ASP A 48 8.10 -8.75 -17.47
C ASP A 48 8.78 -9.03 -16.12
N LEU A 49 9.17 -7.98 -15.39
CA LEU A 49 9.80 -8.12 -14.08
C LEU A 49 8.88 -8.81 -13.06
N VAL A 50 7.60 -8.45 -13.03
CA VAL A 50 6.59 -9.09 -12.17
C VAL A 50 6.42 -10.56 -12.55
N SER A 51 6.36 -10.87 -13.86
CA SER A 51 6.25 -12.25 -14.33
C SER A 51 7.46 -13.10 -13.94
N ARG A 52 8.68 -12.56 -14.02
CA ARG A 52 9.90 -13.24 -13.55
C ARG A 52 9.90 -13.44 -12.04
N LEU A 53 9.38 -12.46 -11.28
CA LEU A 53 9.27 -12.57 -9.82
C LEU A 53 8.28 -13.67 -9.43
N ASP A 54 7.10 -13.74 -10.06
CA ASP A 54 6.11 -14.80 -9.82
C ASP A 54 6.68 -16.17 -10.17
N ALA A 55 7.36 -16.31 -11.33
CA ALA A 55 8.01 -17.56 -11.73
C ALA A 55 9.08 -18.01 -10.71
N ARG A 56 9.92 -17.08 -10.21
CA ARG A 56 10.91 -17.37 -9.16
C ARG A 56 10.25 -17.75 -7.84
N ALA A 57 9.14 -17.11 -7.47
CA ALA A 57 8.37 -17.48 -6.29
C ALA A 57 7.76 -18.90 -6.41
N GLY A 58 7.37 -19.31 -7.61
CA GLY A 58 6.91 -20.67 -7.90
C GLY A 58 7.99 -21.75 -7.78
N ALA A 59 9.23 -21.41 -8.11
CA ALA A 59 10.39 -22.30 -7.97
C ALA A 59 10.93 -22.38 -6.53
N ALA A 60 10.54 -21.45 -5.65
CA ALA A 60 10.97 -21.44 -4.26
C ALA A 60 10.20 -22.49 -3.42
N SER A 61 10.83 -22.97 -2.35
CA SER A 61 10.13 -23.82 -1.37
C SER A 61 8.99 -23.06 -0.70
N GLY A 62 8.00 -23.79 -0.17
CA GLY A 62 6.83 -23.20 0.50
C GLY A 62 7.21 -22.18 1.58
N ALA A 63 8.11 -22.54 2.48
CA ALA A 63 8.58 -21.66 3.56
C ALA A 63 9.31 -20.41 3.04
N VAL A 64 10.12 -20.53 1.98
CA VAL A 64 10.82 -19.38 1.39
C VAL A 64 9.82 -18.42 0.73
N ARG A 65 8.84 -18.96 0.00
CA ARG A 65 7.77 -18.17 -0.62
C ARG A 65 6.92 -17.46 0.44
N GLU A 66 6.50 -18.15 1.50
CA GLU A 66 5.75 -17.55 2.61
C GLU A 66 6.55 -16.43 3.27
N GLY A 67 7.83 -16.65 3.55
CA GLY A 67 8.72 -15.62 4.09
C GLY A 67 8.92 -14.42 3.16
N LEU A 68 9.01 -14.64 1.84
CA LEU A 68 9.10 -13.56 0.84
C LEU A 68 7.82 -12.73 0.79
N VAL A 69 6.66 -13.38 0.78
CA VAL A 69 5.36 -12.72 0.82
C VAL A 69 5.23 -11.84 2.07
N ALA A 70 5.56 -12.38 3.24
CA ALA A 70 5.50 -11.62 4.50
C ALA A 70 6.42 -10.39 4.49
N ARG A 71 7.66 -10.54 4.00
CA ARG A 71 8.63 -9.43 3.91
C ARG A 71 8.19 -8.35 2.90
N LEU A 72 7.67 -8.73 1.75
CA LEU A 72 7.17 -7.78 0.75
C LEU A 72 5.91 -7.07 1.25
N ALA A 73 5.03 -7.76 1.97
CA ALA A 73 3.84 -7.15 2.57
C ALA A 73 4.20 -6.10 3.65
N LEU A 74 5.22 -6.37 4.47
CA LEU A 74 5.75 -5.39 5.43
C LEU A 74 6.44 -4.22 4.72
N ALA A 75 7.15 -4.47 3.62
CA ALA A 75 7.77 -3.40 2.83
C ALA A 75 6.73 -2.47 2.20
N GLU A 76 5.63 -3.02 1.67
CA GLU A 76 4.52 -2.23 1.13
C GLU A 76 3.85 -1.37 2.23
N ALA A 77 3.60 -1.97 3.40
CA ALA A 77 3.03 -1.27 4.55
C ALA A 77 3.94 -0.14 5.07
N SER A 78 5.26 -0.37 5.10
CA SER A 78 6.28 0.63 5.42
C SER A 78 6.29 1.79 4.41
N SER A 79 6.19 1.49 3.12
CA SER A 79 6.10 2.50 2.05
C SER A 79 4.84 3.35 2.20
N TRP A 80 3.71 2.73 2.54
CA TRP A 80 2.48 3.47 2.83
C TRP A 80 2.61 4.37 4.06
N LEU A 81 3.20 3.88 5.16
CA LEU A 81 3.46 4.70 6.36
C LEU A 81 4.34 5.91 6.04
N THR A 82 5.35 5.72 5.19
CA THR A 82 6.22 6.80 4.72
C THR A 82 5.43 7.86 3.96
N GLN A 83 4.49 7.45 3.09
CA GLN A 83 3.60 8.40 2.39
C GLN A 83 2.66 9.13 3.35
N ALA A 84 2.26 8.49 4.44
CA ALA A 84 1.47 9.09 5.52
C ALA A 84 2.29 9.98 6.48
N GLY A 85 3.58 10.22 6.20
CA GLY A 85 4.45 11.07 7.01
C GLY A 85 5.06 10.38 8.23
N LEU A 86 5.05 9.03 8.27
CA LEU A 86 5.55 8.21 9.37
C LEU A 86 6.61 7.23 8.87
N PRO A 87 7.78 7.70 8.39
CA PRO A 87 8.80 6.84 7.81
C PRO A 87 9.22 5.75 8.81
N SER A 88 8.99 4.49 8.42
CA SER A 88 9.26 3.32 9.26
C SER A 88 9.93 2.23 8.44
N HIS A 89 11.04 1.68 8.93
CA HIS A 89 11.70 0.58 8.24
C HIS A 89 10.88 -0.72 8.32
N PRO A 90 10.81 -1.54 7.26
CA PRO A 90 9.99 -2.77 7.25
C PRO A 90 10.36 -3.77 8.36
N HIS A 91 11.64 -3.80 8.76
CA HIS A 91 12.10 -4.64 9.87
C HIS A 91 11.44 -4.25 11.20
N ASP A 92 11.36 -2.96 11.49
CA ASP A 92 10.84 -2.47 12.76
C ASP A 92 9.32 -2.64 12.82
N LEU A 93 8.66 -2.48 11.67
CA LEU A 93 7.26 -2.86 11.52
C LEU A 93 7.04 -4.37 11.74
N GLY A 94 8.00 -5.21 11.30
CA GLY A 94 8.00 -6.65 11.57
C GLY A 94 8.15 -6.98 13.06
N LEU A 95 9.04 -6.28 13.78
CA LEU A 95 9.18 -6.42 15.23
C LEU A 95 7.89 -6.01 15.97
N ARG A 96 7.26 -4.91 15.53
CA ARG A 96 5.95 -4.47 16.06
C ARG A 96 4.85 -5.50 15.78
N ALA A 97 4.82 -6.08 14.58
CA ALA A 97 3.88 -7.14 14.20
C ALA A 97 4.05 -8.40 15.06
N ALA A 98 5.28 -8.70 15.49
CA ALA A 98 5.62 -9.81 16.38
C ALA A 98 5.41 -9.51 17.87
N GLY A 99 4.98 -8.29 18.23
CA GLY A 99 4.83 -7.87 19.62
C GLY A 99 6.15 -7.72 20.39
N LEU A 100 7.27 -7.63 19.66
CA LEU A 100 8.61 -7.49 20.24
C LEU A 100 8.96 -6.02 20.57
N THR A 101 8.14 -5.08 20.12
CA THR A 101 8.22 -3.66 20.51
C THR A 101 6.96 -3.28 21.28
N GLY A 102 7.11 -2.42 22.29
CA GLY A 102 5.98 -1.86 23.03
C GLY A 102 5.09 -0.94 22.18
N SER A 103 3.95 -0.58 22.74
CA SER A 103 3.03 0.40 22.16
C SER A 103 3.65 1.81 22.20
N TRP A 104 3.51 2.55 21.11
CA TRP A 104 4.02 3.92 21.00
C TRP A 104 3.11 4.90 21.74
N SER A 105 1.80 4.70 21.72
CA SER A 105 0.85 5.48 22.54
C SER A 105 1.17 5.33 24.03
N ALA A 106 1.34 4.09 24.50
CA ALA A 106 1.71 3.82 25.89
C ALA A 106 3.08 4.42 26.26
N ALA A 107 4.05 4.39 25.35
CA ALA A 107 5.35 5.03 25.58
C ALA A 107 5.25 6.56 25.59
N SER A 108 4.37 7.15 24.78
CA SER A 108 4.05 8.58 24.77
C SER A 108 3.44 9.04 26.09
N ASP A 109 2.44 8.30 26.60
CA ASP A 109 1.78 8.59 27.88
C ASP A 109 2.76 8.58 29.06
N LEU A 110 3.81 7.75 28.95
CA LEU A 110 4.88 7.66 29.95
C LEU A 110 6.04 8.64 29.70
N HIS A 111 5.93 9.54 28.73
CA HIS A 111 7.00 10.45 28.28
C HIS A 111 8.32 9.73 27.96
N ARG A 112 8.21 8.55 27.36
CA ARG A 112 9.33 7.67 26.95
C ARG A 112 9.28 7.31 25.46
N LEU A 113 8.52 8.06 24.67
CA LEU A 113 8.28 7.78 23.25
C LEU A 113 9.60 7.61 22.48
N GLU A 114 10.56 8.52 22.66
CA GLU A 114 11.89 8.45 22.03
C GLU A 114 12.60 7.11 22.24
N ARG A 115 12.40 6.46 23.41
CA ARG A 115 13.03 5.17 23.73
C ARG A 115 12.27 3.97 23.18
N ALA A 116 11.00 4.15 22.83
CA ALA A 116 10.15 3.13 22.22
C ALA A 116 10.08 3.26 20.69
N MET A 117 10.61 4.36 20.14
CA MET A 117 10.69 4.57 18.71
C MET A 117 11.58 3.53 18.03
N PRO A 118 11.24 3.14 16.79
CA PRO A 118 12.13 2.36 15.95
C PRO A 118 13.52 2.98 15.88
N ALA A 119 14.57 2.15 15.93
CA ALA A 119 15.95 2.62 15.76
C ALA A 119 16.19 3.28 14.40
N THR A 120 15.32 3.02 13.42
CA THR A 120 15.36 3.59 12.07
C THR A 120 14.40 4.75 11.87
N TRP A 121 13.76 5.26 12.93
CA TRP A 121 12.89 6.43 12.84
C TRP A 121 13.66 7.62 12.27
N GLY A 122 13.13 8.19 11.18
CA GLY A 122 13.75 9.30 10.45
C GLY A 122 12.94 10.61 10.49
N GLY A 123 11.90 10.68 11.32
CA GLY A 123 11.05 11.88 11.45
C GLY A 123 11.58 12.87 12.49
N HIS A 124 11.03 14.10 12.49
CA HIS A 124 11.47 15.19 13.36
C HIS A 124 10.63 15.25 14.66
N ASP A 125 11.16 15.86 15.73
CA ASP A 125 10.53 15.89 17.06
C ASP A 125 9.07 16.43 17.09
N GLY A 126 8.71 17.28 16.12
CA GLY A 126 7.33 17.80 15.96
C GLY A 126 6.32 16.79 15.39
N GLU A 127 6.78 15.69 14.79
CA GLU A 127 5.95 14.62 14.21
C GLU A 127 5.64 13.52 15.25
N MET A 128 6.25 13.56 16.44
CA MET A 128 6.00 12.58 17.50
C MET A 128 4.53 12.54 17.95
N GLY A 129 3.80 13.66 17.87
CA GLY A 129 2.37 13.73 18.21
C GLY A 129 1.45 12.96 17.26
N THR A 130 1.81 12.85 15.97
CA THR A 130 1.06 12.03 14.99
C THR A 130 1.42 10.55 15.08
N VAL A 131 2.66 10.24 15.48
CA VAL A 131 3.14 8.87 15.75
C VAL A 131 2.40 8.24 16.95
N ALA A 132 2.09 9.04 17.98
CA ALA A 132 1.41 8.59 19.19
C ALA A 132 -0.03 8.10 18.95
N ALA A 133 -0.64 8.43 17.80
CA ALA A 133 -2.00 8.03 17.47
C ALA A 133 -2.16 6.51 17.29
N GLU A 134 -1.07 5.77 17.01
CA GLU A 134 -0.97 4.33 16.66
C GLU A 134 -1.85 3.85 15.47
N TYR A 135 -2.92 4.58 15.15
CA TYR A 135 -3.90 4.24 14.14
C TYR A 135 -3.28 3.99 12.76
N PRO A 136 -2.37 4.85 12.25
CA PRO A 136 -1.69 4.55 10.98
C PRO A 136 -0.87 3.26 11.05
N VAL A 137 -0.17 3.01 12.15
CA VAL A 137 0.66 1.81 12.32
C VAL A 137 -0.19 0.55 12.30
N GLU A 138 -1.32 0.56 13.01
CA GLU A 138 -2.24 -0.58 13.01
C GLU A 138 -2.90 -0.80 11.64
N GLN A 139 -3.22 0.27 10.90
CA GLN A 139 -3.69 0.16 9.51
C GLN A 139 -2.64 -0.44 8.58
N ALA A 140 -1.38 -0.02 8.70
CA ALA A 140 -0.27 -0.58 7.92
C ALA A 140 -0.08 -2.07 8.20
N LEU A 141 -0.14 -2.46 9.48
CA LEU A 141 -0.08 -3.86 9.89
C LEU A 141 -1.28 -4.67 9.39
N ALA A 142 -2.49 -4.09 9.40
CA ALA A 142 -3.67 -4.73 8.82
C ALA A 142 -3.50 -4.95 7.31
N LEU A 143 -2.96 -3.98 6.58
CA LEU A 143 -2.63 -4.12 5.15
C LEU A 143 -1.62 -5.25 4.94
N ALA A 144 -0.52 -5.28 5.72
CA ALA A 144 0.48 -6.34 5.62
C ALA A 144 -0.13 -7.73 5.88
N ARG A 145 -1.00 -7.86 6.89
CA ARG A 145 -1.72 -9.12 7.19
C ARG A 145 -2.62 -9.54 6.04
N LEU A 146 -3.39 -8.63 5.44
CA LEU A 146 -4.24 -8.93 4.29
C LEU A 146 -3.44 -9.35 3.06
N LEU A 147 -2.38 -8.62 2.72
CA LEU A 147 -1.49 -8.95 1.61
C LEU A 147 -0.82 -10.31 1.82
N THR A 148 -0.40 -10.62 3.04
CA THR A 148 0.21 -11.92 3.38
C THR A 148 -0.79 -13.06 3.26
N ARG A 149 -2.06 -12.84 3.59
CA ARG A 149 -3.14 -13.84 3.50
C ARG A 149 -3.73 -13.96 2.09
N LEU A 150 -3.50 -12.97 1.23
CA LEU A 150 -4.03 -12.92 -0.12
C LEU A 150 -3.83 -14.23 -0.91
N PRO A 151 -2.64 -14.87 -0.88
CA PRO A 151 -2.41 -16.11 -1.60
C PRO A 151 -3.18 -17.31 -1.02
N VAL A 152 -3.50 -17.29 0.27
CA VAL A 152 -4.01 -18.43 1.05
C VAL A 152 -5.53 -18.41 1.23
N PHE A 153 -6.21 -17.30 0.90
CA PHE A 153 -7.68 -17.23 1.01
C PHE A 153 -8.35 -18.38 0.24
N ARG A 154 -9.12 -19.23 0.96
CA ARG A 154 -9.95 -20.33 0.40
C ARG A 154 -11.18 -19.86 -0.40
N GLY A 155 -11.26 -18.56 -0.70
CA GLY A 155 -12.31 -17.93 -1.50
C GLY A 155 -11.89 -16.51 -1.84
N ASP A 156 -12.22 -16.02 -3.03
CA ASP A 156 -11.77 -14.70 -3.44
C ASP A 156 -12.57 -13.61 -2.68
N PRO A 157 -11.91 -12.55 -2.17
CA PRO A 157 -12.61 -11.48 -1.44
C PRO A 157 -13.75 -10.83 -2.24
N LEU A 158 -13.73 -10.90 -3.57
CA LEU A 158 -14.77 -10.37 -4.45
C LEU A 158 -15.89 -11.37 -4.77
N ASP A 159 -15.84 -12.60 -4.26
CA ASP A 159 -16.94 -13.56 -4.46
C ASP A 159 -18.18 -13.22 -3.65
N ASP A 160 -18.01 -12.47 -2.56
CA ASP A 160 -19.07 -12.19 -1.58
C ASP A 160 -18.93 -10.77 -1.01
N ALA A 161 -20.05 -10.06 -0.90
CA ALA A 161 -20.08 -8.66 -0.49
C ALA A 161 -19.64 -8.50 0.97
N ASP A 162 -20.06 -9.41 1.86
CA ASP A 162 -19.74 -9.35 3.28
C ASP A 162 -18.25 -9.64 3.53
N ARG A 163 -17.67 -10.58 2.78
CA ARG A 163 -16.21 -10.84 2.81
C ARG A 163 -15.41 -9.63 2.34
N LEU A 164 -15.84 -8.98 1.26
CA LEU A 164 -15.19 -7.75 0.81
C LEU A 164 -15.29 -6.66 1.88
N ALA A 165 -16.49 -6.43 2.40
CA ALA A 165 -16.72 -5.41 3.42
C ALA A 165 -15.93 -5.69 4.70
N ALA A 166 -15.79 -6.96 5.12
CA ALA A 166 -14.97 -7.34 6.27
C ALA A 166 -13.48 -7.08 6.04
N ALA A 167 -12.96 -7.38 4.85
CA ALA A 167 -11.58 -7.08 4.51
C ALA A 167 -11.31 -5.56 4.48
N LEU A 168 -12.21 -4.78 3.87
CA LEU A 168 -12.07 -3.33 3.79
C LEU A 168 -12.16 -2.64 5.16
N ARG A 169 -13.07 -3.09 6.03
CA ARG A 169 -13.21 -2.59 7.42
C ARG A 169 -11.95 -2.80 8.26
N SER A 170 -11.16 -3.83 7.96
CA SER A 170 -9.88 -4.03 8.66
C SER A 170 -8.80 -3.01 8.28
N LEU A 171 -9.00 -2.28 7.17
CA LEU A 171 -8.06 -1.29 6.64
C LEU A 171 -8.47 0.16 6.94
N GLY A 172 -9.65 0.37 7.50
CA GLY A 172 -10.21 1.69 7.79
C GLY A 172 -11.73 1.64 7.88
N ASP A 173 -12.34 2.76 8.27
CA ASP A 173 -13.78 2.85 8.55
C ASP A 173 -14.66 2.79 7.28
N SER A 174 -14.06 3.03 6.12
CA SER A 174 -14.73 2.89 4.82
C SER A 174 -15.10 1.44 4.52
N ALA A 175 -16.37 1.18 4.24
CA ALA A 175 -16.87 -0.13 3.83
C ALA A 175 -17.40 -0.09 2.40
N TRP A 176 -17.57 -1.27 1.78
CA TRP A 176 -18.41 -1.37 0.60
C TRP A 176 -19.89 -1.30 1.00
N PRO A 177 -20.73 -0.52 0.28
CA PRO A 177 -20.34 0.43 -0.75
C PRO A 177 -19.84 1.75 -0.16
N ALA A 178 -18.81 2.35 -0.78
CA ALA A 178 -18.32 3.69 -0.43
C ALA A 178 -19.41 4.78 -0.59
N ALA A 179 -20.57 4.44 -1.19
CA ALA A 179 -21.73 5.32 -1.33
C ALA A 179 -22.55 5.52 -0.04
N THR A 180 -22.23 4.86 1.08
CA THR A 180 -23.04 4.95 2.32
C THR A 180 -22.94 6.28 3.07
N ALA A 181 -22.26 7.30 2.54
CA ALA A 181 -22.26 8.66 3.11
C ALA A 181 -23.61 9.39 3.00
N SER A 182 -24.52 8.94 2.14
CA SER A 182 -25.84 9.58 1.99
C SER A 182 -26.96 8.65 2.44
N PRO A 183 -27.79 9.04 3.43
CA PRO A 183 -28.94 8.25 3.90
C PRO A 183 -29.96 7.88 2.81
N SER A 184 -29.91 8.56 1.65
CA SER A 184 -30.80 8.34 0.50
C SER A 184 -30.11 7.73 -0.73
N ALA A 185 -28.81 7.42 -0.66
CA ALA A 185 -28.11 6.78 -1.77
C ALA A 185 -28.56 5.32 -1.92
N ALA A 186 -29.02 4.97 -3.12
CA ALA A 186 -29.28 3.58 -3.46
C ALA A 186 -27.97 2.77 -3.36
N ILE A 187 -27.97 1.73 -2.53
CA ILE A 187 -26.86 0.79 -2.40
C ILE A 187 -26.65 0.14 -3.78
N PRO A 188 -25.49 0.34 -4.44
CA PRO A 188 -25.23 -0.30 -5.72
C PRO A 188 -25.24 -1.82 -5.57
N ASP A 189 -25.91 -2.51 -6.51
CA ASP A 189 -25.90 -3.97 -6.57
C ASP A 189 -24.47 -4.49 -6.70
N PHE A 190 -24.03 -5.30 -5.72
CA PHE A 190 -22.67 -5.81 -5.64
C PHE A 190 -22.30 -6.64 -6.88
N ALA A 191 -23.22 -7.46 -7.39
CA ALA A 191 -22.95 -8.28 -8.56
C ALA A 191 -22.73 -7.42 -9.82
N THR A 192 -23.47 -6.32 -9.96
CA THR A 192 -23.32 -5.37 -11.06
C THR A 192 -22.05 -4.55 -10.93
N TRP A 193 -21.73 -4.03 -9.74
CA TRP A 193 -20.46 -3.35 -9.47
C TRP A 193 -19.28 -4.27 -9.76
N ARG A 194 -19.26 -5.48 -9.19
CA ARG A 194 -18.20 -6.48 -9.39
C ARG A 194 -17.99 -6.78 -10.87
N ARG A 195 -19.07 -7.01 -11.63
CA ARG A 195 -18.99 -7.24 -13.08
C ARG A 195 -18.42 -6.04 -13.83
N GLY A 196 -18.78 -4.82 -13.44
CA GLY A 196 -18.21 -3.60 -14.02
C GLY A 196 -16.73 -3.43 -13.68
N TRP A 197 -16.37 -3.73 -12.43
CA TRP A 197 -15.02 -3.60 -11.90
C TRP A 197 -14.07 -4.63 -12.52
N LEU A 198 -14.47 -5.90 -12.63
CA LEU A 198 -13.66 -6.96 -13.28
C LEU A 198 -13.49 -6.74 -14.79
N ARG A 199 -14.46 -6.10 -15.44
CA ARG A 199 -14.37 -5.73 -16.86
C ARG A 199 -13.47 -4.52 -17.11
N MET A 200 -13.12 -3.75 -16.08
CA MET A 200 -12.22 -2.61 -16.24
C MET A 200 -10.86 -3.06 -16.77
N GLY A 201 -10.36 -2.34 -17.76
CA GLY A 201 -9.11 -2.68 -18.44
C GLY A 201 -9.14 -4.06 -19.08
N GLN A 202 -10.30 -4.54 -19.55
CA GLN A 202 -10.34 -5.64 -20.53
C GLN A 202 -9.52 -5.23 -21.76
N GLY A 203 -8.64 -6.12 -22.23
CA GLY A 203 -7.69 -5.83 -23.30
C GLY A 203 -6.47 -5.00 -22.87
N MET A 204 -6.37 -4.57 -21.61
CA MET A 204 -5.20 -3.85 -21.08
C MET A 204 -4.26 -4.78 -20.32
N PRO A 205 -2.96 -4.42 -20.22
CA PRO A 205 -2.03 -5.04 -19.27
C PRO A 205 -2.61 -5.07 -17.85
N ALA A 206 -2.28 -6.11 -17.09
CA ALA A 206 -2.92 -6.38 -15.81
C ALA A 206 -2.59 -5.32 -14.75
N LEU A 207 -1.36 -4.81 -14.74
CA LEU A 207 -0.93 -3.71 -13.88
C LEU A 207 -1.70 -2.42 -14.17
N LEU A 208 -1.93 -2.11 -15.46
CA LEU A 208 -2.70 -0.93 -15.84
C LEU A 208 -4.16 -1.06 -15.43
N ALA A 209 -4.76 -2.25 -15.62
CA ALA A 209 -6.11 -2.52 -15.17
C ALA A 209 -6.24 -2.42 -13.65
N ALA A 210 -5.25 -2.92 -12.89
CA ALA A 210 -5.21 -2.81 -11.43
C ALA A 210 -5.07 -1.35 -10.96
N ALA A 211 -4.22 -0.55 -11.62
CA ALA A 211 -4.08 0.87 -11.34
C ALA A 211 -5.38 1.64 -11.63
N GLN A 212 -6.04 1.36 -12.76
CA GLN A 212 -7.34 1.97 -13.08
C GLN A 212 -8.42 1.56 -12.07
N ALA A 213 -8.41 0.30 -11.63
CA ALA A 213 -9.33 -0.22 -10.62
C ALA A 213 -9.15 0.46 -9.26
N ALA A 214 -7.90 0.64 -8.81
CA ALA A 214 -7.57 1.43 -7.62
C ALA A 214 -8.00 2.90 -7.78
N ALA A 215 -7.71 3.53 -8.92
CA ALA A 215 -8.10 4.91 -9.17
C ALA A 215 -9.63 5.09 -9.22
N ARG A 216 -10.37 4.10 -9.74
CA ARG A 216 -11.84 4.11 -9.71
C ARG A 216 -12.37 3.97 -8.29
N TRP A 217 -11.80 3.07 -7.48
CA TRP A 217 -12.15 2.96 -6.05
C TRP A 217 -12.00 4.31 -5.35
N LEU A 218 -10.85 4.96 -5.54
CA LEU A 218 -10.57 6.29 -4.97
C LEU A 218 -11.47 7.42 -5.52
N ARG A 219 -12.12 7.23 -6.67
CA ARG A 219 -13.09 8.18 -7.26
C ARG A 219 -14.54 7.88 -6.91
N GLU A 220 -14.88 6.62 -6.70
CA GLU A 220 -16.20 6.19 -6.19
C GLU A 220 -16.37 6.52 -4.71
N ALA A 221 -15.29 6.98 -4.08
CA ALA A 221 -15.30 7.86 -2.92
C ALA A 221 -16.39 8.92 -2.99
N GLY A 222 -17.37 8.87 -2.08
CA GLY A 222 -18.19 10.04 -1.84
C GLY A 222 -17.32 11.23 -1.41
N GLU A 223 -17.82 12.44 -1.62
CA GLU A 223 -17.16 13.70 -1.20
C GLU A 223 -17.16 13.91 0.33
N GLY A 224 -17.78 13.02 1.12
CA GLY A 224 -17.89 13.13 2.58
C GLY A 224 -16.80 12.38 3.33
N ASP A 225 -16.29 12.96 4.43
CA ASP A 225 -15.19 12.44 5.26
C ASP A 225 -15.38 10.99 5.73
N ILE A 226 -16.61 10.58 6.08
CA ILE A 226 -16.89 9.24 6.64
C ILE A 226 -16.89 8.14 5.57
N ALA A 227 -17.03 8.51 4.29
CA ALA A 227 -17.15 7.58 3.18
C ALA A 227 -15.97 7.62 2.21
N ARG A 228 -14.91 8.35 2.57
CA ARG A 228 -13.72 8.48 1.74
C ARG A 228 -12.91 7.17 1.80
N PRO A 229 -12.81 6.40 0.71
CA PRO A 229 -12.03 5.19 0.64
C PRO A 229 -10.56 5.51 0.89
N GLU A 230 -9.98 4.69 1.73
CA GLU A 230 -8.61 4.86 2.16
C GLU A 230 -7.64 4.32 1.10
N PRO A 231 -6.45 4.93 0.90
CA PRO A 231 -5.46 4.47 -0.08
C PRO A 231 -5.10 2.99 0.04
N GLN A 232 -4.97 2.46 1.26
CA GLN A 232 -4.67 1.06 1.56
C GLN A 232 -5.76 0.11 1.03
N GLN A 233 -7.02 0.54 1.00
CA GLN A 233 -8.12 -0.23 0.42
C GLN A 233 -7.96 -0.35 -1.10
N ALA A 234 -7.53 0.72 -1.76
CA ALA A 234 -7.25 0.73 -3.19
C ALA A 234 -6.09 -0.22 -3.54
N ILE A 235 -5.02 -0.22 -2.73
CA ILE A 235 -3.86 -1.13 -2.88
C ILE A 235 -4.30 -2.59 -2.73
N PHE A 236 -5.07 -2.90 -1.68
CA PHE A 236 -5.60 -4.26 -1.47
C PHE A 236 -6.47 -4.73 -2.64
N LEU A 237 -7.39 -3.88 -3.12
CA LEU A 237 -8.23 -4.19 -4.27
C LEU A 237 -7.42 -4.42 -5.56
N ALA A 238 -6.40 -3.60 -5.82
CA ALA A 238 -5.49 -3.81 -6.95
C ALA A 238 -4.80 -5.18 -6.88
N ALA A 239 -4.31 -5.58 -5.71
CA ALA A 239 -3.68 -6.88 -5.51
C ALA A 239 -4.67 -8.04 -5.75
N VAL A 240 -5.93 -7.91 -5.32
CA VAL A 240 -6.99 -8.90 -5.59
C VAL A 240 -7.25 -9.02 -7.11
N LEU A 241 -7.26 -7.92 -7.86
CA LEU A 241 -7.44 -7.98 -9.32
C LEU A 241 -6.26 -8.70 -10.00
N LEU A 242 -5.03 -8.41 -9.57
CA LEU A 242 -3.83 -9.05 -10.10
C LEU A 242 -3.83 -10.56 -9.85
N LYS A 243 -4.27 -10.98 -8.65
CA LYS A 243 -4.50 -12.39 -8.32
C LYS A 243 -5.50 -13.02 -9.30
N ARG A 244 -6.68 -12.41 -9.51
CA ARG A 244 -7.70 -12.93 -10.43
C ARG A 244 -7.24 -13.03 -11.88
N ARG A 245 -6.41 -12.08 -12.31
CA ARG A 245 -5.80 -12.08 -13.65
C ARG A 245 -4.61 -13.02 -13.78
N GLN A 246 -4.38 -13.90 -12.78
CA GLN A 246 -3.31 -14.90 -12.78
C GLN A 246 -1.90 -14.30 -12.89
N ARG A 247 -1.71 -13.05 -12.45
CA ARG A 247 -0.39 -12.40 -12.39
C ARG A 247 0.36 -12.66 -11.09
N LEU A 248 -0.29 -13.32 -10.14
CA LEU A 248 0.28 -13.84 -8.89
C LEU A 248 0.00 -15.34 -8.78
N ALA A 249 -0.04 -16.04 -9.92
CA ALA A 249 -0.50 -17.42 -10.00
C ALA A 249 0.37 -18.35 -9.15
N GLN A 250 1.69 -18.25 -9.29
CA GLN A 250 2.63 -19.12 -8.58
C GLN A 250 2.73 -18.82 -7.08
N VAL A 251 2.47 -17.57 -6.71
CA VAL A 251 2.32 -17.16 -5.31
C VAL A 251 1.05 -17.78 -4.71
N CYS A 252 -0.05 -17.88 -5.46
CA CYS A 252 -1.36 -18.32 -4.98
C CYS A 252 -1.64 -19.83 -5.10
N THR A 253 -0.85 -20.59 -5.88
CA THR A 253 -1.05 -22.03 -6.12
C THR A 253 -0.46 -22.94 -5.02
N ALA A 254 0.02 -22.36 -3.93
CA ALA A 254 0.73 -23.05 -2.86
C ALA A 254 -0.15 -23.89 -1.91
N ARG A 255 -1.09 -24.69 -2.41
CA ARG A 255 -1.67 -25.83 -1.67
C ARG A 255 -2.07 -26.93 -2.65
N GLY A 256 -1.14 -27.85 -2.87
CA GLY A 256 -1.34 -29.05 -3.67
C GLY A 256 -0.40 -30.15 -3.21
N TRP A 257 -0.36 -30.41 -1.90
CA TRP A 257 0.12 -31.64 -1.27
C TRP A 257 -0.76 -31.89 -0.06
#